data_AF-A0A7Y3HPS0-F1
#
_entry.id   AF-A0A7Y3HPS0-F1
#
_cell.length_a   1.000
_cell.length_b   1.000
_cell.length_c   1.000
_cell.angle_alpha   90.00
_cell.angle_beta   90.00
_cell.angle_gamma   90.00
#
_symmetry.space_group_name_H-M   'P 1'
#
loop_
_entity.id
_entity.type
_entity.pdbx_description
1 polymer ?
#
loop_
_entity_poly.entity_id
_entity_poly.type
_entity_poly.pdbx_seq_one_letter_code
_entity_poly.pdbx_strand_id
1 'polypeptide(L)'
;AGSFYAFSIWIGIGVLGIRELLSRFTPGVVAGALATLLCLGGVPYLMAKDGWDDHNRAKRYTSRDFAHNYLESCAPNAIIFTNGDNDTFPLWYAQEVEGIRTDVRVVNLSLLNTDWYIEQMKRKAYDSDAVPFSFTEKQYRQGTRDYVPYYDRKLPGYSPVKDVVEFIKSDNSQTKAPTRGGSSLDYLPTKKLSVPINKEAVIASGTVAPEDVDKIVSEIRFEISKSFIMKADLMILDLLAYNDWKRPIYFAVTVGSDSYMNLDDYFQLEGLAYRLVPIKATQKIPGGFGRVNTSIMYENMMNKFKWGNISDPSVYLDQNNINMSMNLRNNFGRLADALLQEGKRDSAVAVLDHCIEVFPDEAVPYNLVMLRMAESYYKAAILGDKEGLDGGLITGVEQTSQGKQEILEKGDAITKRLADIYENDLEYYFSLVGTDHFPGVKRDLEQGMAIMRELGRLAGLSGNKELEAEIKGKFDAFSARYAPQ
;
A
#
# COMPACT_ATOMS: atom_id res chain seq x y z
N ALA A 1 -18.25 -6.33 20.63
CA ALA A 1 -19.46 -6.61 21.45
C ALA A 1 -19.58 -5.69 22.68
N GLY A 2 -18.52 -5.46 23.46
CA GLY A 2 -18.58 -4.63 24.68
C GLY A 2 -19.10 -3.20 24.47
N SER A 3 -18.76 -2.55 23.35
CA SER A 3 -19.27 -1.22 22.98
C SER A 3 -20.79 -1.20 22.79
N PHE A 4 -21.35 -2.16 22.06
CA PHE A 4 -22.80 -2.27 21.85
C PHE A 4 -23.56 -2.48 23.17
N TYR A 5 -23.03 -3.30 24.08
CA TYR A 5 -23.62 -3.47 25.40
C TYR A 5 -23.57 -2.18 26.23
N ALA A 6 -22.46 -1.47 26.22
CA ALA A 6 -22.33 -0.19 26.92
C ALA A 6 -23.35 0.85 26.41
N PHE A 7 -23.47 1.03 25.09
CA PHE A 7 -24.45 1.96 24.51
C PHE A 7 -25.90 1.54 24.75
N SER A 8 -26.19 0.24 24.71
CA SER A 8 -27.55 -0.27 24.99
C SER A 8 -28.02 0.07 26.41
N ILE A 9 -27.12 0.02 27.40
CA ILE A 9 -27.42 0.42 28.78
C ILE A 9 -27.75 1.92 28.86
N TRP A 10 -26.93 2.77 28.24
CA TRP A 10 -27.18 4.23 28.21
C TRP A 10 -28.46 4.60 27.48
N ILE A 11 -28.74 3.95 26.35
CA ILE A 11 -30.01 4.11 25.62
C ILE A 11 -31.18 3.73 26.54
N GLY A 12 -31.11 2.58 27.23
CA GLY A 12 -32.13 2.15 28.17
C GLY A 12 -32.38 3.15 29.31
N ILE A 13 -31.30 3.68 29.90
CA ILE A 13 -31.39 4.75 30.92
C ILE A 13 -32.02 6.02 30.32
N GLY A 14 -31.67 6.38 29.09
CA GLY A 14 -32.26 7.52 28.36
C GLY A 14 -33.78 7.37 28.17
N VAL A 15 -34.25 6.20 27.74
CA VAL A 15 -35.69 5.91 27.60
C VAL A 15 -36.39 6.03 28.95
N LEU A 16 -35.79 5.52 30.03
CA LEU A 16 -36.34 5.67 31.38
C LEU A 16 -36.41 7.13 31.82
N GLY A 17 -35.40 7.95 31.53
CA GLY A 17 -35.41 9.38 31.80
C GLY A 17 -36.53 10.13 31.06
N ILE A 18 -36.76 9.79 29.79
CA ILE A 18 -37.85 10.39 29.00
C ILE A 18 -39.22 9.95 29.55
N ARG A 19 -39.38 8.67 29.91
CA ARG A 19 -40.60 8.18 30.59
C ARG A 19 -40.87 8.95 31.87
N GLU A 20 -39.86 9.20 32.69
CA GLU A 20 -40.00 9.93 33.96
C GLU A 20 -40.34 11.41 33.76
N LEU A 21 -39.90 12.01 32.66
CA LEU A 21 -40.31 13.36 32.30
C LEU A 21 -41.80 13.41 31.88
N LEU A 22 -42.23 12.44 31.07
CA LEU A 22 -43.61 12.35 30.56
C LEU A 22 -44.63 11.93 31.64
N SER A 23 -44.21 11.15 32.63
CA SER A 23 -45.05 10.73 33.75
C SER A 23 -45.53 11.89 34.63
N ARG A 24 -44.86 13.06 34.56
CA ARG A 24 -45.31 14.30 35.23
C ARG A 24 -46.63 14.85 34.68
N PHE A 25 -46.99 14.47 33.45
CA PHE A 25 -48.14 15.01 32.73
C PHE A 25 -49.16 13.95 32.30
N THR A 26 -48.79 12.66 32.36
CA THR A 26 -49.63 11.55 31.86
C THR A 26 -49.49 10.29 32.74
N PRO A 27 -50.47 9.35 32.72
CA PRO A 27 -50.36 8.10 33.46
C PRO A 27 -49.13 7.28 33.06
N GLY A 28 -48.49 6.61 34.02
CA GLY A 28 -47.19 5.94 33.81
C GLY A 28 -47.14 4.90 32.69
N VAL A 29 -48.25 4.21 32.40
CA VAL A 29 -48.35 3.27 31.26
C VAL A 29 -48.34 4.03 29.93
N VAL A 30 -49.08 5.13 29.84
CA VAL A 30 -49.12 6.00 28.66
C VAL A 30 -47.78 6.69 28.47
N ALA A 31 -47.17 7.21 29.53
CA ALA A 31 -45.82 7.79 29.51
C ALA A 31 -44.77 6.78 29.02
N GLY A 32 -44.85 5.52 29.46
CA GLY A 32 -43.96 4.44 29.00
C GLY A 32 -44.13 4.11 27.52
N ALA A 33 -45.38 4.01 27.05
CA ALA A 33 -45.67 3.77 25.64
C ALA A 33 -45.21 4.94 24.75
N LEU A 34 -45.47 6.19 25.16
CA LEU A 34 -45.03 7.38 24.46
C LEU A 34 -43.51 7.50 24.43
N ALA A 35 -42.82 7.30 25.56
CA ALA A 35 -41.36 7.32 25.61
C ALA A 35 -40.75 6.27 24.65
N THR A 36 -41.32 5.07 24.62
CA THR A 36 -40.88 3.99 23.73
C THR A 36 -41.07 4.36 22.26
N LEU A 37 -42.26 4.85 21.88
CA LEU A 37 -42.55 5.27 20.50
C LEU A 37 -41.67 6.46 20.07
N LEU A 38 -41.50 7.44 20.95
CA LEU A 38 -40.65 8.61 20.71
C LEU A 38 -39.19 8.21 20.53
N CYS A 39 -38.67 7.27 21.31
CA CYS A 39 -37.29 6.84 21.18
C CYS A 39 -37.09 5.93 19.96
N LEU A 40 -38.00 4.98 19.72
CA LEU A 40 -37.91 4.07 18.56
C LEU A 40 -38.13 4.78 17.22
N GLY A 41 -38.93 5.84 17.18
CA GLY A 41 -39.12 6.64 15.97
C GLY A 41 -38.11 7.78 15.87
N GLY A 42 -37.97 8.55 16.95
CA GLY A 42 -37.18 9.79 16.99
C GLY A 42 -35.67 9.54 16.93
N VAL A 43 -35.13 8.54 17.63
CA VAL A 43 -33.69 8.28 17.60
C VAL A 43 -33.24 7.82 16.21
N PRO A 44 -33.86 6.79 15.58
CA PRO A 44 -33.51 6.43 14.21
C PRO A 44 -33.78 7.54 13.19
N TYR A 45 -34.84 8.33 13.36
CA TYR A 45 -35.10 9.49 12.49
C TYR A 45 -33.97 10.51 12.56
N LEU A 46 -33.49 10.86 13.76
CA LEU A 46 -32.37 11.80 13.92
C LEU A 46 -31.08 11.20 13.33
N MET A 47 -30.79 9.93 13.60
CA MET A 47 -29.63 9.25 13.02
C MET A 47 -29.67 9.22 11.48
N ALA A 48 -30.84 8.97 10.89
CA ALA A 48 -31.00 9.00 9.44
C ALA A 48 -30.93 10.43 8.91
N LYS A 49 -31.62 11.40 9.52
CA LYS A 49 -31.61 12.78 9.05
C LYS A 49 -30.20 13.39 9.06
N ASP A 50 -29.46 13.18 10.14
CA ASP A 50 -28.20 13.86 10.39
C ASP A 50 -26.96 13.04 9.96
N GLY A 51 -27.12 11.75 9.60
CA GLY A 51 -26.01 10.87 9.23
C GLY A 51 -26.27 9.95 8.04
N TRP A 52 -27.31 10.19 7.21
CA TRP A 52 -27.53 9.33 6.05
C TRP A 52 -26.43 9.44 5.00
N ASP A 53 -25.93 10.65 4.76
CA ASP A 53 -24.89 10.93 3.77
C ASP A 53 -23.56 10.26 4.11
N ASP A 54 -23.14 10.29 5.38
CA ASP A 54 -21.89 9.68 5.85
C ASP A 54 -22.01 8.23 6.31
N HIS A 55 -23.23 7.66 6.44
CA HIS A 55 -23.48 6.22 6.69
C HIS A 55 -23.96 5.45 5.46
N ASN A 56 -24.36 6.13 4.38
CA ASN A 56 -24.69 5.46 3.14
C ASN A 56 -23.42 4.88 2.49
N ARG A 57 -23.48 3.62 2.11
CA ARG A 57 -22.38 2.87 1.47
C ARG A 57 -22.77 2.38 0.08
N ALA A 58 -23.93 2.81 -0.43
CA ALA A 58 -24.40 2.48 -1.75
C ALA A 58 -23.36 2.87 -2.80
N LYS A 59 -23.20 2.01 -3.81
CA LYS A 59 -22.27 2.17 -4.93
C LYS A 59 -20.78 2.25 -4.58
N ARG A 60 -20.40 2.12 -3.30
CA ARG A 60 -19.01 2.09 -2.86
C ARG A 60 -18.44 0.68 -3.01
N TYR A 61 -17.76 0.42 -4.12
CA TYR A 61 -17.19 -0.91 -4.43
C TYR A 61 -15.66 -0.98 -4.33
N THR A 62 -15.03 0.09 -3.87
CA THR A 62 -13.56 0.23 -3.74
C THR A 62 -12.90 -0.94 -3.04
N SER A 63 -13.42 -1.42 -1.90
CA SER A 63 -12.82 -2.55 -1.16
C SER A 63 -12.76 -3.83 -1.99
N ARG A 64 -13.86 -4.16 -2.68
CA ARG A 64 -13.93 -5.34 -3.56
C ARG A 64 -13.02 -5.18 -4.77
N ASP A 65 -13.07 -4.03 -5.41
CA ASP A 65 -12.36 -3.79 -6.66
C ASP A 65 -10.85 -3.64 -6.44
N PHE A 66 -10.42 -3.03 -5.33
CA PHE A 66 -9.00 -3.01 -4.96
C PHE A 66 -8.51 -4.41 -4.60
N ALA A 67 -9.34 -5.24 -3.94
CA ALA A 67 -9.00 -6.63 -3.69
C ALA A 67 -8.77 -7.43 -4.99
N HIS A 68 -9.67 -7.25 -5.96
CA HIS A 68 -9.49 -7.76 -7.31
C HIS A 68 -8.15 -7.29 -7.91
N ASN A 69 -7.81 -6.00 -7.79
CA ASN A 69 -6.58 -5.44 -8.35
C ASN A 69 -5.30 -6.01 -7.71
N TYR A 70 -5.29 -6.23 -6.39
CA TYR A 70 -4.18 -6.92 -5.72
C TYR A 70 -3.98 -8.34 -6.27
N LEU A 71 -5.08 -9.09 -6.44
CA LEU A 71 -5.02 -10.44 -6.97
C LEU A 71 -4.58 -10.46 -8.44
N GLU A 72 -5.12 -9.55 -9.27
CA GLU A 72 -4.74 -9.38 -10.68
C GLU A 72 -3.28 -8.92 -10.86
N SER A 73 -2.70 -8.26 -9.86
CA SER A 73 -1.27 -7.93 -9.86
C SER A 73 -0.36 -9.16 -9.79
N CYS A 74 -0.89 -10.30 -9.33
CA CYS A 74 -0.10 -11.51 -9.11
C CYS A 74 -0.09 -12.42 -10.34
N ALA A 75 1.07 -12.99 -10.65
CA ALA A 75 1.19 -14.09 -11.61
C ALA A 75 0.39 -15.34 -11.17
N PRO A 76 0.08 -16.29 -12.08
CA PRO A 76 -0.67 -17.49 -11.75
C PRO A 76 -0.04 -18.32 -10.62
N ASN A 77 -0.88 -18.90 -9.75
CA ASN A 77 -0.49 -19.75 -8.61
C ASN A 77 0.46 -19.07 -7.61
N ALA A 78 0.51 -17.74 -7.60
CA ALA A 78 1.37 -16.95 -6.71
C ALA A 78 1.01 -17.11 -5.23
N ILE A 79 1.95 -16.73 -4.37
CA ILE A 79 1.75 -16.50 -2.95
C ILE A 79 1.91 -14.99 -2.73
N ILE A 80 0.90 -14.34 -2.16
CA ILE A 80 0.96 -12.93 -1.77
C ILE A 80 0.92 -12.80 -0.25
N PHE A 81 1.92 -12.15 0.31
CA PHE A 81 1.97 -11.78 1.72
C PHE A 81 1.24 -10.47 1.96
N THR A 82 0.36 -10.46 2.96
CA THR A 82 -0.39 -9.30 3.46
C THR A 82 -0.09 -9.11 4.94
N ASN A 83 -0.41 -7.95 5.54
CA ASN A 83 -0.10 -7.71 6.96
C ASN A 83 -1.30 -7.31 7.81
N GLY A 84 -2.32 -6.67 7.22
CA GLY A 84 -3.42 -6.07 7.97
C GLY A 84 -4.80 -6.59 7.58
N ASP A 85 -5.82 -6.07 8.25
CA ASP A 85 -7.21 -6.45 7.97
C ASP A 85 -7.69 -5.84 6.65
N ASN A 86 -7.23 -4.60 6.35
CA ASN A 86 -7.65 -3.83 5.18
C ASN A 86 -7.09 -4.36 3.84
N ASP A 87 -6.02 -5.15 3.86
CA ASP A 87 -5.54 -5.87 2.66
C ASP A 87 -5.98 -7.35 2.69
N THR A 88 -6.00 -8.01 3.85
CA THR A 88 -6.29 -9.45 3.91
C THR A 88 -7.78 -9.78 3.73
N PHE A 89 -8.68 -9.13 4.47
CA PHE A 89 -10.09 -9.53 4.47
C PHE A 89 -10.81 -9.24 3.16
N PRO A 90 -10.58 -8.10 2.48
CA PRO A 90 -11.14 -7.89 1.16
C PRO A 90 -10.66 -8.93 0.13
N LEU A 91 -9.39 -9.34 0.21
CA LEU A 91 -8.82 -10.38 -0.66
C LEU A 91 -9.50 -11.73 -0.43
N TRP A 92 -9.66 -12.14 0.82
CA TRP A 92 -10.43 -13.36 1.13
C TRP A 92 -11.89 -13.26 0.71
N TYR A 93 -12.56 -12.12 0.91
CA TYR A 93 -13.91 -11.93 0.41
C TYR A 93 -13.98 -12.12 -1.11
N ALA A 94 -13.05 -11.51 -1.86
CA ALA A 94 -12.99 -11.63 -3.31
C ALA A 94 -12.78 -13.09 -3.77
N GLN A 95 -12.02 -13.89 -3.02
CA GLN A 95 -11.79 -15.30 -3.33
C GLN A 95 -12.97 -16.20 -2.91
N GLU A 96 -13.39 -16.10 -1.65
CA GLU A 96 -14.35 -17.01 -1.01
C GLU A 96 -15.79 -16.76 -1.45
N VAL A 97 -16.14 -15.51 -1.79
CA VAL A 97 -17.51 -15.11 -2.16
C VAL A 97 -17.62 -14.85 -3.65
N GLU A 98 -16.68 -14.10 -4.24
CA GLU A 98 -16.76 -13.67 -5.64
C GLU A 98 -16.00 -14.60 -6.62
N GLY A 99 -15.23 -15.57 -6.10
CA GLY A 99 -14.48 -16.54 -6.92
C GLY A 99 -13.35 -15.94 -7.75
N ILE A 100 -12.82 -14.78 -7.35
CA ILE A 100 -11.78 -14.04 -8.09
C ILE A 100 -10.42 -14.63 -7.75
N ARG A 101 -9.65 -15.07 -8.75
CA ARG A 101 -8.25 -15.50 -8.62
C ARG A 101 -8.02 -16.48 -7.45
N THR A 102 -8.83 -17.54 -7.42
CA THR A 102 -8.75 -18.64 -6.45
C THR A 102 -7.45 -19.46 -6.55
N ASP A 103 -6.61 -19.19 -7.56
CA ASP A 103 -5.27 -19.73 -7.72
C ASP A 103 -4.22 -19.06 -6.81
N VAL A 104 -4.42 -17.79 -6.46
CA VAL A 104 -3.47 -17.02 -5.63
C VAL A 104 -3.62 -17.40 -4.16
N ARG A 105 -2.51 -17.62 -3.46
CA ARG A 105 -2.53 -17.86 -2.01
C ARG A 105 -2.30 -16.57 -1.23
N VAL A 106 -3.31 -16.11 -0.50
CA VAL A 106 -3.21 -14.96 0.40
C VAL A 106 -2.72 -15.41 1.78
N VAL A 107 -1.56 -14.89 2.20
CA VAL A 107 -0.90 -15.25 3.47
C VAL A 107 -0.75 -14.00 4.34
N ASN A 108 -1.55 -13.90 5.40
CA ASN A 108 -1.42 -12.83 6.37
C ASN A 108 -0.27 -13.09 7.33
N LEU A 109 0.68 -12.16 7.41
CA LEU A 109 1.90 -12.27 8.21
C LEU A 109 1.63 -12.27 9.72
N SER A 110 0.62 -11.54 10.19
CA SER A 110 0.23 -11.56 11.60
C SER A 110 -0.27 -12.95 12.02
N LEU A 111 -1.11 -13.58 11.19
CA LEU A 111 -1.63 -14.93 11.42
C LEU A 111 -0.60 -16.02 11.17
N LEU A 112 0.40 -15.80 10.31
CA LEU A 112 1.50 -16.73 10.04
C LEU A 112 2.39 -17.01 11.26
N ASN A 113 2.22 -16.24 12.35
CA ASN A 113 2.82 -16.56 13.64
C ASN A 113 2.11 -17.70 14.39
N THR A 114 0.93 -18.14 13.93
CA THR A 114 0.13 -19.18 14.56
C THR A 114 0.28 -20.52 13.83
N ASP A 115 0.32 -21.60 14.59
CA ASP A 115 0.51 -22.96 14.07
C ASP A 115 -0.66 -23.45 13.20
N TRP A 116 -1.90 -23.17 13.61
CA TRP A 116 -3.10 -23.52 12.87
C TRP A 116 -3.15 -22.86 11.48
N TYR A 117 -2.66 -21.62 11.36
CA TYR A 117 -2.65 -20.91 10.09
C TYR A 117 -1.54 -21.43 9.16
N ILE A 118 -0.36 -21.75 9.70
CA ILE A 118 0.70 -22.44 8.93
C ILE A 118 0.17 -23.78 8.40
N GLU A 119 -0.50 -24.57 9.25
CA GLU A 119 -1.13 -25.83 8.85
C GLU A 119 -2.16 -25.62 7.73
N GLN A 120 -2.94 -24.55 7.77
CA GLN A 120 -3.89 -24.21 6.70
C GLN A 120 -3.16 -23.87 5.39
N MET A 121 -2.05 -23.12 5.44
CA MET A 121 -1.27 -22.75 4.24
C MET A 121 -0.61 -23.97 3.57
N LYS A 122 -0.34 -25.03 4.34
CA LYS A 122 0.21 -26.29 3.82
C LYS A 122 -0.82 -27.19 3.12
N ARG A 123 -2.07 -26.76 3.01
CA ARG A 123 -3.14 -27.48 2.32
C ARG A 123 -3.53 -26.76 1.03
N LYS A 124 -3.83 -27.53 -0.02
CA LYS A 124 -4.45 -26.98 -1.23
C LYS A 124 -5.79 -26.33 -0.84
N ALA A 125 -6.07 -25.15 -1.38
CA ALA A 125 -7.34 -24.45 -1.19
C ALA A 125 -7.80 -23.95 -2.56
N TYR A 126 -8.99 -24.38 -2.97
CA TYR A 126 -9.50 -24.16 -4.32
C TYR A 126 -8.46 -24.59 -5.38
N ASP A 127 -8.12 -23.69 -6.30
CA ASP A 127 -7.12 -23.91 -7.34
C ASP A 127 -5.69 -23.65 -6.84
N SER A 128 -5.55 -22.93 -5.73
CA SER A 128 -4.25 -22.59 -5.15
C SER A 128 -3.58 -23.80 -4.50
N ASP A 129 -2.38 -24.12 -4.99
CA ASP A 129 -1.57 -25.19 -4.42
C ASP A 129 -1.17 -24.89 -2.96
N ALA A 130 -0.74 -25.94 -2.26
CA ALA A 130 -0.17 -25.80 -0.93
C ALA A 130 1.09 -24.91 -0.97
N VAL A 131 1.29 -24.11 0.07
CA VAL A 131 2.57 -23.42 0.26
C VAL A 131 3.62 -24.47 0.64
N PRO A 132 4.79 -24.54 -0.04
CA PRO A 132 5.75 -25.62 0.12
C PRO A 132 6.61 -25.47 1.37
N PHE A 133 5.97 -25.26 2.53
CA PHE A 133 6.65 -25.17 3.81
C PHE A 133 7.22 -26.53 4.22
N SER A 134 8.51 -26.56 4.54
CA SER A 134 9.27 -27.75 4.88
C SER A 134 9.16 -28.15 6.35
N PHE A 135 8.78 -27.21 7.23
CA PHE A 135 8.60 -27.49 8.65
C PHE A 135 7.46 -28.48 8.89
N THR A 136 7.67 -29.44 9.79
CA THR A 136 6.62 -30.33 10.30
C THR A 136 5.80 -29.65 11.40
N GLU A 137 4.59 -30.15 11.68
CA GLU A 137 3.69 -29.59 12.70
C GLU A 137 4.37 -29.43 14.06
N LYS A 138 5.14 -30.44 14.51
CA LYS A 138 5.89 -30.36 15.76
C LYS A 138 6.95 -29.25 15.77
N GLN A 139 7.48 -28.87 14.61
CA GLN A 139 8.54 -27.87 14.50
C GLN A 139 8.01 -26.43 14.49
N TYR A 140 6.73 -26.22 14.18
CA TYR A 140 6.07 -24.89 14.20
C TYR A 140 4.90 -24.78 15.18
N ARG A 141 4.57 -25.82 15.94
CA ARG A 141 3.52 -25.77 16.97
C ARG A 141 3.73 -24.58 17.90
N GLN A 142 2.65 -23.97 18.38
CA GLN A 142 2.73 -22.91 19.38
C GLN A 142 3.61 -23.33 20.57
N GLY A 143 4.46 -22.43 21.04
CA GLY A 143 5.52 -22.68 22.02
C GLY A 143 6.86 -23.12 21.40
N THR A 144 6.89 -23.46 20.11
CA THR A 144 8.11 -23.88 19.38
C THR A 144 8.48 -22.84 18.34
N ARG A 145 9.67 -22.24 18.48
CA ARG A 145 10.22 -21.23 17.53
C ARG A 145 9.27 -20.05 17.28
N ASP A 146 8.45 -19.67 18.28
CA ASP A 146 7.63 -18.46 18.22
C ASP A 146 8.50 -17.19 18.16
N TYR A 147 9.65 -17.25 18.83
CA TYR A 147 10.65 -16.21 18.96
C TYR A 147 12.03 -16.83 18.80
N VAL A 148 12.80 -16.37 17.83
CA VAL A 148 14.15 -16.87 17.52
C VAL A 148 15.11 -15.69 17.62
N PRO A 149 15.82 -15.50 18.75
CA PRO A 149 16.75 -14.39 18.90
C PRO A 149 17.98 -14.58 18.04
N TYR A 150 18.63 -13.47 17.72
CA TYR A 150 19.92 -13.47 17.07
C TYR A 150 21.05 -13.77 18.07
N TYR A 151 21.88 -14.76 17.74
CA TYR A 151 23.13 -15.02 18.43
C TYR A 151 24.24 -15.29 17.40
N ASP A 152 25.17 -14.36 17.31
CA ASP A 152 26.20 -14.36 16.27
C ASP A 152 27.24 -15.49 16.49
N ARG A 153 27.26 -16.47 15.57
CA ARG A 153 28.30 -17.51 15.54
C ARG A 153 29.60 -17.08 14.86
N LYS A 154 29.68 -15.82 14.39
CA LYS A 154 30.81 -15.26 13.65
C LYS A 154 31.10 -16.03 12.35
N LEU A 155 30.04 -16.45 11.66
CA LEU A 155 30.16 -17.12 10.36
C LEU A 155 30.72 -16.13 9.33
N PRO A 156 31.65 -16.55 8.46
CA PRO A 156 32.21 -15.69 7.42
C PRO A 156 31.17 -15.45 6.31
N GLY A 157 31.06 -14.20 5.85
CA GLY A 157 30.27 -13.85 4.66
C GLY A 157 28.76 -14.03 4.80
N TYR A 158 28.11 -14.37 3.69
CA TYR A 158 26.68 -14.70 3.62
C TYR A 158 26.50 -16.21 3.68
N SER A 159 25.49 -16.68 4.44
CA SER A 159 25.16 -18.10 4.55
C SER A 159 23.90 -18.42 3.72
N PRO A 160 23.87 -19.55 2.99
CA PRO A 160 22.66 -19.97 2.29
C PRO A 160 21.47 -20.09 3.26
N VAL A 161 20.32 -19.51 2.88
CA VAL A 161 19.11 -19.49 3.70
C VAL A 161 18.67 -20.89 4.12
N LYS A 162 18.85 -21.87 3.22
CA LYS A 162 18.54 -23.28 3.47
C LYS A 162 19.35 -23.86 4.63
N ASP A 163 20.64 -23.55 4.70
CA ASP A 163 21.51 -24.04 5.77
C ASP A 163 21.13 -23.43 7.12
N VAL A 164 20.76 -22.14 7.12
CA VAL A 164 20.30 -21.43 8.32
C VAL A 164 18.95 -21.96 8.79
N VAL A 165 18.02 -22.23 7.87
CA VAL A 165 16.72 -22.84 8.19
C VAL A 165 16.93 -24.25 8.76
N GLU A 166 17.76 -25.08 8.16
CA GLU A 166 18.07 -26.42 8.70
C GLU A 166 18.76 -26.36 10.07
N PHE A 167 19.62 -25.38 10.29
CA PHE A 167 20.22 -25.13 11.61
C PHE A 167 19.14 -24.85 12.67
N ILE A 168 18.19 -23.96 12.38
CA ILE A 168 17.10 -23.59 13.30
C ILE A 168 16.12 -24.77 13.49
N LYS A 169 15.86 -25.56 12.45
CA LYS A 169 14.99 -26.75 12.48
C LYS A 169 15.55 -27.91 13.30
N SER A 170 16.86 -27.94 13.50
CA SER A 170 17.54 -29.06 14.15
C SER A 170 17.19 -29.18 15.64
N ASP A 171 17.00 -30.42 16.10
CA ASP A 171 16.84 -30.75 17.51
C ASP A 171 18.18 -31.06 18.19
N ASN A 172 19.30 -30.93 17.47
CA ASN A 172 20.64 -31.11 18.02
C ASN A 172 20.94 -30.06 19.08
N SER A 173 21.48 -30.46 20.24
CA SER A 173 21.84 -29.52 21.31
C SER A 173 22.88 -28.47 20.88
N GLN A 174 23.73 -28.79 19.90
CA GLN A 174 24.75 -27.87 19.36
C GLN A 174 24.16 -26.73 18.52
N THR A 175 22.89 -26.83 18.10
CA THR A 175 22.19 -25.78 17.36
C THR A 175 21.32 -24.91 18.26
N LYS A 176 21.38 -25.12 19.58
CA LYS A 176 20.56 -24.41 20.56
C LYS A 176 21.44 -23.61 21.52
N ALA A 177 20.96 -22.44 21.93
CA ALA A 177 21.62 -21.60 22.91
C ALA A 177 21.12 -21.96 24.32
N PRO A 178 22.00 -22.16 25.32
CA PRO A 178 21.58 -22.42 26.69
C PRO A 178 20.93 -21.16 27.30
N THR A 179 19.83 -21.33 28.02
CA THR A 179 19.18 -20.26 28.78
C THR A 179 19.59 -20.32 30.25
N ARG A 180 19.47 -19.19 30.97
CA ARG A 180 19.73 -19.13 32.42
C ARG A 180 18.81 -20.05 33.25
N GLY A 181 17.64 -20.42 32.70
CA GLY A 181 16.68 -21.31 33.34
C GLY A 181 16.93 -22.80 33.10
N GLY A 182 18.04 -23.18 32.46
CA GLY A 182 18.37 -24.59 32.17
C GLY A 182 17.67 -25.18 30.95
N SER A 183 16.84 -24.39 30.25
CA SER A 183 16.29 -24.76 28.94
C SER A 183 17.27 -24.38 27.82
N SER A 184 16.97 -24.82 26.60
CA SER A 184 17.71 -24.41 25.40
C SER A 184 16.76 -23.71 24.44
N LEU A 185 17.27 -22.75 23.66
CA LEU A 185 16.50 -21.91 22.77
C LEU A 185 17.05 -22.00 21.35
N ASP A 186 16.17 -22.14 20.36
CA ASP A 186 16.54 -22.02 18.95
C ASP A 186 16.93 -20.56 18.64
N TYR A 187 17.97 -20.34 17.85
CA TYR A 187 18.49 -19.00 17.59
C TYR A 187 18.92 -18.84 16.12
N LEU A 188 18.94 -17.58 15.66
CA LEU A 188 19.44 -17.19 14.35
C LEU A 188 20.97 -17.03 14.44
N PRO A 189 21.78 -17.88 13.76
CA PRO A 189 23.23 -17.90 13.91
C PRO A 189 24.00 -16.80 13.15
N THR A 190 23.34 -16.18 12.16
CA THR A 190 23.86 -15.09 11.33
C THR A 190 22.71 -14.24 10.80
N LYS A 191 22.94 -12.95 10.59
CA LYS A 191 21.98 -12.06 9.91
C LYS A 191 22.19 -12.00 8.40
N LYS A 192 23.35 -12.44 7.90
CA LYS A 192 23.76 -12.33 6.49
C LYS A 192 23.35 -13.59 5.75
N LEU A 193 22.29 -13.48 4.95
CA LEU A 193 21.67 -14.60 4.25
C LEU A 193 21.81 -14.47 2.73
N SER A 194 21.96 -15.60 2.06
CA SER A 194 21.86 -15.67 0.61
C SER A 194 20.89 -16.73 0.10
N VAL A 195 20.29 -16.47 -1.06
CA VAL A 195 19.51 -17.44 -1.83
C VAL A 195 20.27 -17.71 -3.13
N PRO A 196 20.97 -18.85 -3.25
CA PRO A 196 21.59 -19.26 -4.51
C PRO A 196 20.55 -19.37 -5.63
N ILE A 197 20.87 -18.88 -6.82
CA ILE A 197 19.95 -18.86 -7.96
C ILE A 197 20.28 -19.95 -8.97
N ASN A 198 19.30 -20.81 -9.23
CA ASN A 198 19.26 -21.67 -10.40
C ASN A 198 18.67 -20.86 -11.57
N LYS A 199 19.52 -20.40 -12.48
CA LYS A 199 19.11 -19.51 -13.58
C LYS A 199 18.12 -20.21 -14.52
N GLU A 200 18.32 -21.49 -14.78
CA GLU A 200 17.43 -22.30 -15.63
C GLU A 200 16.03 -22.42 -15.02
N ALA A 201 15.92 -22.64 -13.71
CA ALA A 201 14.63 -22.69 -13.02
C ALA A 201 13.88 -21.36 -13.07
N VAL A 202 14.58 -20.23 -12.88
CA VAL A 202 14.00 -18.88 -12.95
C VAL A 202 13.46 -18.56 -14.35
N ILE A 203 14.21 -18.96 -15.38
CA ILE A 203 13.78 -18.79 -16.79
C ILE A 203 12.57 -19.69 -17.06
N ALA A 204 12.63 -20.97 -16.68
CA ALA A 204 11.57 -21.94 -16.91
C ALA A 204 10.25 -21.58 -16.19
N SER A 205 10.33 -20.93 -15.02
CA SER A 205 9.15 -20.49 -14.27
C SER A 205 8.53 -19.19 -14.80
N GLY A 206 9.16 -18.50 -15.77
CA GLY A 206 8.72 -17.19 -16.23
C GLY A 206 8.80 -16.11 -15.13
N THR A 207 9.72 -16.26 -14.17
CA THR A 207 9.88 -15.26 -13.08
C THR A 207 10.49 -13.96 -13.58
N VAL A 208 11.34 -14.05 -14.59
CA VAL A 208 12.03 -12.93 -15.22
C VAL A 208 11.64 -12.89 -16.69
N ALA A 209 11.38 -11.69 -17.22
CA ALA A 209 11.08 -11.50 -18.63
C ALA A 209 12.30 -11.86 -19.51
N PRO A 210 12.12 -12.38 -20.73
CA PRO A 210 13.23 -12.80 -21.60
C PRO A 210 14.32 -11.74 -21.79
N GLU A 211 13.95 -10.47 -21.92
CA GLU A 211 14.85 -9.32 -22.08
C GLU A 211 15.69 -8.99 -20.84
N ASP A 212 15.31 -9.52 -19.67
CA ASP A 212 15.97 -9.27 -18.40
C ASP A 212 16.81 -10.46 -17.89
N VAL A 213 16.90 -11.54 -18.68
CA VAL A 213 17.62 -12.78 -18.30
C VAL A 213 19.10 -12.52 -17.98
N ASP A 214 19.73 -11.54 -18.62
CA ASP A 214 21.14 -11.18 -18.36
C ASP A 214 21.33 -10.39 -17.06
N LYS A 215 20.24 -9.91 -16.45
CA LYS A 215 20.27 -9.20 -15.17
C LYS A 215 20.10 -10.13 -13.97
N ILE A 216 19.87 -11.43 -14.21
CA ILE A 216 19.71 -12.43 -13.15
C ILE A 216 21.02 -12.55 -12.36
N VAL A 217 20.96 -12.32 -11.06
CA VAL A 217 22.11 -12.48 -10.15
C VAL A 217 22.37 -13.95 -9.85
N SER A 218 23.62 -14.31 -9.55
CA SER A 218 23.97 -15.67 -9.14
C SER A 218 23.44 -16.05 -7.75
N GLU A 219 23.25 -15.06 -6.87
CA GLU A 219 22.60 -15.22 -5.57
C GLU A 219 21.95 -13.90 -5.12
N ILE A 220 20.78 -14.00 -4.48
CA ILE A 220 20.18 -12.89 -3.75
C ILE A 220 20.87 -12.80 -2.40
N ARG A 221 21.49 -11.67 -2.08
CA ARG A 221 22.12 -11.42 -0.76
C ARG A 221 21.35 -10.34 -0.01
N PHE A 222 21.02 -10.62 1.25
CA PHE A 222 20.30 -9.71 2.14
C PHE A 222 20.74 -9.89 3.60
N GLU A 223 20.52 -8.86 4.43
CA GLU A 223 20.89 -8.87 5.84
C GLU A 223 19.67 -8.55 6.70
N ILE A 224 19.33 -9.40 7.67
CA ILE A 224 18.22 -9.17 8.59
C ILE A 224 18.60 -8.07 9.59
N SER A 225 17.84 -6.97 9.60
CA SER A 225 18.06 -5.85 10.52
C SER A 225 17.66 -6.18 11.98
N LYS A 226 16.59 -6.96 12.16
CA LYS A 226 16.00 -7.30 13.46
C LYS A 226 16.97 -8.05 14.38
N SER A 227 16.85 -7.87 15.71
CA SER A 227 17.62 -8.62 16.72
C SER A 227 17.02 -10.00 17.06
N PHE A 228 15.86 -10.30 16.50
CA PHE A 228 15.18 -11.58 16.56
C PHE A 228 14.27 -11.70 15.35
N ILE A 229 13.85 -12.92 15.04
CA ILE A 229 12.81 -13.19 14.04
C ILE A 229 11.64 -13.89 14.72
N MET A 230 10.43 -13.58 14.27
CA MET A 230 9.22 -14.26 14.69
C MET A 230 8.96 -15.47 13.79
N LYS A 231 8.01 -16.31 14.17
CA LYS A 231 7.64 -17.48 13.38
C LYS A 231 7.25 -17.14 11.93
N ALA A 232 6.53 -16.04 11.69
CA ALA A 232 6.21 -15.61 10.34
C ALA A 232 7.47 -15.34 9.48
N ASP A 233 8.46 -14.63 10.03
CA ASP A 233 9.74 -14.37 9.35
C ASP A 233 10.45 -15.70 9.02
N LEU A 234 10.49 -16.63 9.98
CA LEU A 234 11.08 -17.97 9.80
C LEU A 234 10.39 -18.77 8.69
N MET A 235 9.06 -18.66 8.57
CA MET A 235 8.32 -19.31 7.48
C MET A 235 8.59 -18.69 6.12
N ILE A 236 8.85 -17.38 6.03
CA ILE A 236 9.30 -16.77 4.77
C ILE A 236 10.71 -17.28 4.41
N LEU A 237 11.64 -17.38 5.37
CA LEU A 237 12.97 -17.95 5.12
C LEU A 237 12.87 -19.41 4.64
N ASP A 238 11.98 -20.20 5.23
CA ASP A 238 11.68 -21.57 4.79
C ASP A 238 11.15 -21.61 3.35
N LEU A 239 10.23 -20.71 3.01
CA LEU A 239 9.71 -20.60 1.65
C LEU A 239 10.83 -20.25 0.66
N LEU A 240 11.71 -19.30 0.99
CA LEU A 240 12.86 -18.96 0.16
C LEU A 240 13.83 -20.13 -0.02
N ALA A 241 13.97 -21.00 0.99
CA ALA A 241 14.84 -22.16 0.94
C ALA A 241 14.29 -23.33 0.08
N TYR A 242 12.96 -23.45 -0.06
CA TYR A 242 12.32 -24.66 -0.58
C TYR A 242 11.37 -24.46 -1.76
N ASN A 243 10.99 -23.23 -2.09
CA ASN A 243 10.08 -22.94 -3.21
C ASN A 243 10.72 -23.16 -4.60
N ASP A 244 12.04 -22.95 -4.72
CA ASP A 244 12.81 -23.09 -5.98
C ASP A 244 12.12 -22.41 -7.18
N TRP A 245 11.60 -21.19 -6.95
CA TRP A 245 10.89 -20.37 -7.94
C TRP A 245 9.63 -21.00 -8.56
N LYS A 246 9.15 -22.14 -8.05
CA LYS A 246 7.95 -22.84 -8.57
C LYS A 246 6.68 -22.03 -8.39
N ARG A 247 6.56 -21.31 -7.26
CA ARG A 247 5.46 -20.37 -7.01
C ARG A 247 5.99 -18.94 -6.95
N PRO A 248 5.44 -17.99 -7.72
CA PRO A 248 5.80 -16.58 -7.58
C PRO A 248 5.53 -16.07 -6.15
N ILE A 249 6.47 -15.32 -5.59
CA ILE A 249 6.36 -14.74 -4.23
C ILE A 249 6.11 -13.25 -4.37
N TYR A 250 5.05 -12.76 -3.75
CA TYR A 250 4.63 -11.36 -3.75
C TYR A 250 4.44 -10.82 -2.34
N PHE A 251 4.61 -9.51 -2.20
CA PHE A 251 4.21 -8.73 -1.03
C PHE A 251 3.24 -7.65 -1.48
N ALA A 252 2.10 -7.50 -0.79
CA ALA A 252 1.22 -6.36 -1.03
C ALA A 252 1.95 -5.05 -0.74
N VAL A 253 1.69 -3.99 -1.51
CA VAL A 253 2.34 -2.68 -1.33
C VAL A 253 2.05 -2.02 0.03
N THR A 254 1.04 -2.51 0.74
CA THR A 254 0.65 -2.11 2.11
C THR A 254 1.43 -2.79 3.21
N VAL A 255 2.19 -3.85 2.90
CA VAL A 255 3.03 -4.52 3.89
C VAL A 255 4.16 -3.56 4.30
N GLY A 256 4.42 -3.43 5.60
CA GLY A 256 5.47 -2.58 6.13
C GLY A 256 6.87 -3.09 5.75
N SER A 257 7.82 -2.17 5.57
CA SER A 257 9.19 -2.52 5.16
C SER A 257 9.94 -3.37 6.18
N ASP A 258 9.54 -3.31 7.45
CA ASP A 258 10.01 -4.18 8.53
C ASP A 258 9.71 -5.67 8.28
N SER A 259 8.71 -5.97 7.44
CA SER A 259 8.33 -7.33 7.07
C SER A 259 9.02 -7.85 5.80
N TYR A 260 9.75 -7.00 5.05
CA TYR A 260 10.43 -7.40 3.82
C TYR A 260 11.76 -8.12 4.05
N MET A 261 12.27 -8.15 5.29
CA MET A 261 13.58 -8.73 5.63
C MET A 261 14.74 -8.20 4.77
N ASN A 262 14.67 -6.95 4.32
CA ASN A 262 15.62 -6.31 3.41
C ASN A 262 15.75 -7.00 2.02
N LEU A 263 14.67 -7.62 1.54
CA LEU A 263 14.56 -8.15 0.17
C LEU A 263 14.08 -7.09 -0.85
N ASP A 264 13.81 -5.88 -0.40
CA ASP A 264 13.21 -4.79 -1.19
C ASP A 264 14.08 -4.33 -2.36
N ASP A 265 15.40 -4.53 -2.29
CA ASP A 265 16.33 -4.36 -3.42
C ASP A 265 16.03 -5.31 -4.61
N TYR A 266 15.27 -6.38 -4.39
CA TYR A 266 14.94 -7.43 -5.37
C TYR A 266 13.45 -7.45 -5.72
N PHE A 267 12.71 -6.41 -5.34
CA PHE A 267 11.31 -6.28 -5.66
C PHE A 267 11.10 -5.77 -7.08
N GLN A 268 10.02 -6.23 -7.70
CA GLN A 268 9.50 -5.77 -8.97
C GLN A 268 8.04 -5.40 -8.80
N LEU A 269 7.70 -4.13 -8.94
CA LEU A 269 6.33 -3.64 -8.83
C LEU A 269 5.54 -4.01 -10.09
N GLU A 270 4.39 -4.66 -9.89
CA GLU A 270 3.53 -5.19 -10.96
C GLU A 270 2.05 -4.77 -10.77
N GLY A 271 1.83 -3.59 -10.18
CA GLY A 271 0.48 -3.08 -9.86
C GLY A 271 0.37 -2.72 -8.38
N LEU A 272 -0.40 -3.49 -7.62
CA LEU A 272 -0.53 -3.36 -6.16
C LEU A 272 0.32 -4.39 -5.38
N ALA A 273 1.18 -5.13 -6.07
CA ALA A 273 2.04 -6.13 -5.44
C ALA A 273 3.50 -6.02 -5.93
N TYR A 274 4.43 -6.25 -5.01
CA TYR A 274 5.85 -6.41 -5.27
C TYR A 274 6.17 -7.88 -5.46
N ARG A 275 6.57 -8.28 -6.66
CA ARG A 275 7.11 -9.61 -6.94
C ARG A 275 8.57 -9.68 -6.48
N LEU A 276 8.95 -10.73 -5.77
CA LEU A 276 10.36 -11.04 -5.56
C LEU A 276 10.95 -11.65 -6.85
N VAL A 277 12.02 -11.05 -7.37
CA VAL A 277 12.74 -11.54 -8.56
C VAL A 277 14.25 -11.54 -8.31
N PRO A 278 15.05 -12.42 -8.93
CA PRO A 278 16.50 -12.46 -8.75
C PRO A 278 17.21 -11.39 -9.59
N ILE A 279 16.70 -10.16 -9.58
CA ILE A 279 17.30 -9.00 -10.24
C ILE A 279 17.45 -7.92 -9.18
N LYS A 280 18.68 -7.47 -8.97
CA LYS A 280 18.93 -6.37 -8.04
C LYS A 280 18.60 -5.05 -8.72
N ALA A 281 17.71 -4.26 -8.11
CA ALA A 281 17.42 -2.91 -8.56
C ALA A 281 18.68 -2.04 -8.47
N THR A 282 19.03 -1.40 -9.58
CA THR A 282 20.22 -0.52 -9.68
C THR A 282 19.89 0.95 -9.41
N GLN A 283 18.61 1.31 -9.50
CA GLN A 283 18.13 2.66 -9.26
C GLN A 283 17.21 2.67 -8.04
N LYS A 284 17.47 3.60 -7.12
CA LYS A 284 16.54 3.85 -6.01
C LYS A 284 15.37 4.67 -6.52
N ILE A 285 14.18 4.13 -6.40
CA ILE A 285 12.94 4.86 -6.69
C ILE A 285 12.60 5.68 -5.45
N PRO A 286 12.54 7.03 -5.51
CA PRO A 286 12.13 7.83 -4.37
C PRO A 286 10.76 7.38 -3.83
N GLY A 287 10.68 7.05 -2.55
CA GLY A 287 9.42 6.58 -1.93
C GLY A 287 8.90 5.23 -2.47
N GLY A 288 9.77 4.40 -3.05
CA GLY A 288 9.40 3.07 -3.54
C GLY A 288 10.53 2.05 -3.35
N PHE A 289 10.17 0.79 -3.55
CA PHE A 289 11.08 -0.35 -3.43
C PHE A 289 11.32 -1.00 -4.80
N GLY A 290 12.52 -1.56 -4.97
CA GLY A 290 12.89 -2.35 -6.13
C GLY A 290 12.79 -1.60 -7.46
N ARG A 291 12.39 -2.33 -8.50
CA ARG A 291 12.18 -1.83 -9.88
C ARG A 291 10.71 -1.85 -10.28
N VAL A 292 10.40 -1.30 -11.44
CA VAL A 292 9.09 -1.38 -12.09
C VAL A 292 9.20 -2.31 -13.31
N ASN A 293 8.25 -3.23 -13.49
CA ASN A 293 8.06 -3.91 -14.78
C ASN A 293 6.99 -3.16 -15.55
N THR A 294 7.40 -2.30 -16.48
CA THR A 294 6.51 -1.37 -17.19
C THR A 294 5.44 -2.11 -17.99
N SER A 295 5.78 -3.19 -18.68
CA SER A 295 4.83 -3.98 -19.47
C SER A 295 3.72 -4.61 -18.61
N ILE A 296 4.08 -5.32 -17.54
CA ILE A 296 3.09 -5.98 -16.65
C ILE A 296 2.28 -4.92 -15.90
N MET A 297 2.95 -3.89 -15.37
CA MET A 297 2.30 -2.86 -14.58
C MET A 297 1.34 -2.02 -15.43
N TYR A 298 1.68 -1.70 -16.68
CA TYR A 298 0.80 -1.03 -17.63
C TYR A 298 -0.44 -1.88 -17.92
N GLU A 299 -0.25 -3.15 -18.30
CA GLU A 299 -1.36 -4.07 -18.56
C GLU A 299 -2.32 -4.17 -17.36
N ASN A 300 -1.77 -4.34 -16.17
CA ASN A 300 -2.59 -4.47 -14.96
C ASN A 300 -3.35 -3.17 -14.67
N MET A 301 -2.67 -2.02 -14.64
CA MET A 301 -3.28 -0.75 -14.22
C MET A 301 -4.19 -0.11 -15.26
N MET A 302 -3.90 -0.30 -16.55
CA MET A 302 -4.66 0.33 -17.63
C MET A 302 -5.80 -0.54 -18.14
N ASN A 303 -5.64 -1.87 -18.12
CA ASN A 303 -6.58 -2.78 -18.79
C ASN A 303 -7.34 -3.71 -17.84
N LYS A 304 -6.75 -4.09 -16.69
CA LYS A 304 -7.37 -5.07 -15.78
C LYS A 304 -7.98 -4.46 -14.51
N PHE A 305 -7.42 -3.37 -14.02
CA PHE A 305 -7.83 -2.81 -12.74
C PHE A 305 -9.25 -2.24 -12.77
N LYS A 306 -9.92 -2.35 -11.62
CA LYS A 306 -11.26 -1.82 -11.37
C LYS A 306 -11.19 -0.76 -10.27
N TRP A 307 -12.08 0.22 -10.33
CA TRP A 307 -11.94 1.45 -9.54
C TRP A 307 -13.08 1.69 -8.54
N GLY A 308 -14.06 0.80 -8.46
CA GLY A 308 -15.02 0.81 -7.36
C GLY A 308 -15.92 2.04 -7.29
N ASN A 309 -16.18 2.70 -8.42
CA ASN A 309 -16.87 4.00 -8.56
C ASN A 309 -16.20 5.15 -7.79
N ILE A 310 -14.89 5.09 -7.58
CA ILE A 310 -14.17 6.11 -6.82
C ILE A 310 -14.14 7.49 -7.50
N SER A 311 -14.40 7.57 -8.81
CA SER A 311 -14.45 8.82 -9.57
C SER A 311 -15.78 9.57 -9.45
N ASP A 312 -16.83 8.96 -8.89
CA ASP A 312 -18.13 9.60 -8.70
C ASP A 312 -18.14 10.41 -7.38
N PRO A 313 -18.23 11.76 -7.42
CA PRO A 313 -18.20 12.59 -6.22
C PRO A 313 -19.42 12.42 -5.32
N SER A 314 -20.48 11.74 -5.78
CA SER A 314 -21.64 11.39 -4.95
C SER A 314 -21.43 10.15 -4.07
N VAL A 315 -20.35 9.39 -4.30
CA VAL A 315 -19.99 8.22 -3.51
C VAL A 315 -19.20 8.66 -2.27
N TYR A 316 -19.72 8.35 -1.08
CA TYR A 316 -19.02 8.66 0.16
C TYR A 316 -17.72 7.84 0.31
N LEU A 317 -16.58 8.52 0.29
CA LEU A 317 -15.27 7.95 0.55
C LEU A 317 -14.81 8.34 1.95
N ASP A 318 -14.65 7.35 2.82
CA ASP A 318 -14.06 7.58 4.13
C ASP A 318 -12.54 7.79 4.04
N GLN A 319 -11.93 8.21 5.15
CA GLN A 319 -10.49 8.45 5.22
C GLN A 319 -9.64 7.25 4.77
N ASN A 320 -10.09 6.01 5.03
CA ASN A 320 -9.33 4.83 4.63
C ASN A 320 -9.35 4.65 3.10
N ASN A 321 -10.48 4.93 2.45
CA ASN A 321 -10.58 4.93 0.99
C ASN A 321 -9.65 5.98 0.38
N ILE A 322 -9.69 7.20 0.91
CA ILE A 322 -8.81 8.29 0.45
C ILE A 322 -7.34 7.91 0.65
N ASN A 323 -6.95 7.36 1.80
CA ASN A 323 -5.58 6.92 2.06
C ASN A 323 -5.14 5.79 1.11
N MET A 324 -6.01 4.82 0.82
CA MET A 324 -5.70 3.74 -0.13
C MET A 324 -5.49 4.26 -1.55
N SER A 325 -6.24 5.28 -1.97
CA SER A 325 -6.07 5.90 -3.30
C SER A 325 -4.67 6.50 -3.49
N MET A 326 -3.99 6.92 -2.40
CA MET A 326 -2.63 7.44 -2.46
C MET A 326 -1.64 6.42 -3.01
N ASN A 327 -1.77 5.14 -2.60
CA ASN A 327 -0.89 4.08 -3.08
C ASN A 327 -1.09 3.83 -4.58
N LEU A 328 -2.34 3.88 -5.05
CA LEU A 328 -2.68 3.73 -6.46
C LEU A 328 -2.14 4.89 -7.30
N ARG A 329 -2.38 6.14 -6.89
CA ARG A 329 -1.80 7.33 -7.54
C ARG A 329 -0.27 7.30 -7.57
N ASN A 330 0.36 6.89 -6.46
CA ASN A 330 1.81 6.75 -6.40
C ASN A 330 2.32 5.72 -7.41
N ASN A 331 1.61 4.61 -7.58
CA ASN A 331 1.95 3.58 -8.55
C ASN A 331 1.77 4.08 -9.99
N PHE A 332 0.74 4.87 -10.29
CA PHE A 332 0.61 5.55 -11.59
C PHE A 332 1.82 6.42 -11.89
N GLY A 333 2.23 7.27 -10.93
CA GLY A 333 3.42 8.11 -11.08
C GLY A 333 4.70 7.29 -11.27
N ARG A 334 4.87 6.18 -10.55
CA ARG A 334 6.03 5.29 -10.71
C ARG A 334 6.07 4.62 -12.09
N LEU A 335 4.92 4.20 -12.61
CA LEU A 335 4.81 3.63 -13.95
C LEU A 335 5.16 4.68 -15.00
N ALA A 336 4.60 5.90 -14.89
CA ALA A 336 4.91 6.99 -15.81
C ALA A 336 6.39 7.35 -15.80
N ASP A 337 7.02 7.52 -14.63
CA ASP A 337 8.45 7.79 -14.52
C ASP A 337 9.30 6.68 -15.19
N ALA A 338 8.96 5.41 -14.97
CA ALA A 338 9.67 4.28 -15.57
C ALA A 338 9.51 4.23 -17.10
N LEU A 339 8.31 4.49 -17.61
CA LEU A 339 8.04 4.58 -19.05
C LEU A 339 8.84 5.73 -19.69
N LEU A 340 8.90 6.90 -19.04
CA LEU A 340 9.71 8.02 -19.53
C LEU A 340 11.21 7.69 -19.57
N GLN A 341 11.72 6.94 -18.59
CA GLN A 341 13.11 6.46 -18.60
C GLN A 341 13.39 5.47 -19.74
N GLU A 342 12.39 4.66 -20.10
CA GLU A 342 12.43 3.78 -21.28
C GLU A 342 12.23 4.53 -22.60
N GLY A 343 11.95 5.83 -22.57
CA GLY A 343 11.65 6.64 -23.75
C GLY A 343 10.21 6.48 -24.27
N LYS A 344 9.35 5.75 -23.55
CA LYS A 344 7.95 5.48 -23.89
C LYS A 344 7.03 6.62 -23.44
N ARG A 345 7.20 7.77 -24.07
CA ARG A 345 6.54 9.03 -23.67
C ARG A 345 5.02 8.94 -23.74
N ASP A 346 4.48 8.49 -24.86
CA ASP A 346 3.04 8.51 -25.10
C ASP A 346 2.33 7.58 -24.10
N SER A 347 2.96 6.45 -23.79
CA SER A 347 2.46 5.50 -22.79
C SER A 347 2.46 6.13 -21.39
N ALA A 348 3.50 6.90 -21.06
CA ALA A 348 3.56 7.62 -19.79
C ALA A 348 2.45 8.66 -19.69
N VAL A 349 2.18 9.44 -20.75
CA VAL A 349 1.11 10.44 -20.76
C VAL A 349 -0.26 9.77 -20.59
N ALA A 350 -0.52 8.65 -21.28
CA ALA A 350 -1.76 7.90 -21.13
C ALA A 350 -1.97 7.39 -19.68
N VAL A 351 -0.90 6.93 -19.03
CA VAL A 351 -0.90 6.50 -17.62
C VAL A 351 -1.22 7.67 -16.69
N LEU A 352 -0.62 8.84 -16.94
CA LEU A 352 -0.89 10.05 -16.15
C LEU A 352 -2.34 10.52 -16.34
N ASP A 353 -2.84 10.54 -17.57
CA ASP A 353 -4.20 10.97 -17.92
C ASP A 353 -5.24 10.06 -17.25
N HIS A 354 -5.04 8.74 -17.33
CA HIS A 354 -5.94 7.78 -16.71
C HIS A 354 -5.96 7.91 -15.17
N CYS A 355 -4.83 8.24 -14.54
CA CYS A 355 -4.81 8.52 -13.12
C CYS A 355 -5.70 9.71 -12.73
N ILE A 356 -5.75 10.77 -13.56
CA ILE A 356 -6.60 11.95 -13.32
C ILE A 356 -8.08 11.60 -13.54
N GLU A 357 -8.38 10.83 -14.57
CA GLU A 357 -9.73 10.35 -14.88
C GLU A 357 -10.30 9.49 -13.75
N VAL A 358 -9.51 8.54 -13.24
CA VAL A 358 -9.92 7.60 -12.20
C VAL A 358 -10.01 8.27 -10.82
N PHE A 359 -9.12 9.22 -10.53
CA PHE A 359 -9.08 9.92 -9.26
C PHE A 359 -9.18 11.43 -9.48
N PRO A 360 -10.34 11.95 -9.91
CA PRO A 360 -10.52 13.39 -10.09
C PRO A 360 -10.49 14.11 -8.74
N ASP A 361 -9.97 15.35 -8.70
CA ASP A 361 -9.85 16.15 -7.47
C ASP A 361 -11.18 16.31 -6.70
N GLU A 362 -12.29 16.38 -7.44
CA GLU A 362 -13.62 16.55 -6.85
C GLU A 362 -14.07 15.35 -6.01
N ALA A 363 -13.73 14.12 -6.45
CA ALA A 363 -14.09 12.90 -5.72
C ALA A 363 -12.98 12.45 -4.76
N VAL A 364 -11.71 12.60 -5.18
CA VAL A 364 -10.53 12.25 -4.41
C VAL A 364 -9.60 13.46 -4.39
N PRO A 365 -9.60 14.26 -3.31
CA PRO A 365 -8.80 15.47 -3.27
C PRO A 365 -7.31 15.24 -3.56
N TYR A 366 -6.69 16.18 -4.27
CA TYR A 366 -5.27 16.17 -4.54
C TYR A 366 -4.45 16.30 -3.25
N ASN A 367 -3.29 15.68 -3.25
CA ASN A 367 -2.34 15.68 -2.13
C ASN A 367 -0.91 15.68 -2.67
N LEU A 368 0.08 15.57 -1.79
CA LEU A 368 1.51 15.61 -2.13
C LEU A 368 1.94 14.64 -3.25
N VAL A 369 1.24 13.52 -3.46
CA VAL A 369 1.58 12.56 -4.54
C VAL A 369 1.42 13.19 -5.92
N MET A 370 0.52 14.18 -6.04
CA MET A 370 0.28 14.91 -7.28
C MET A 370 1.46 15.79 -7.72
N LEU A 371 2.42 16.09 -6.83
CA LEU A 371 3.69 16.75 -7.21
C LEU A 371 4.45 15.90 -8.23
N ARG A 372 4.55 14.58 -8.00
CA ARG A 372 5.16 13.65 -8.95
C ARG A 372 4.40 13.63 -10.27
N MET A 373 3.07 13.67 -10.22
CA MET A 373 2.24 13.65 -11.43
C MET A 373 2.50 14.89 -12.28
N ALA A 374 2.47 16.08 -11.69
CA ALA A 374 2.81 17.33 -12.37
C ALA A 374 4.23 17.30 -12.95
N GLU A 375 5.22 16.87 -12.16
CA GLU A 375 6.60 16.73 -12.65
C GLU A 375 6.71 15.77 -13.84
N SER A 376 5.96 14.67 -13.82
CA SER A 376 5.96 13.67 -14.90
C SER A 376 5.36 14.23 -16.19
N TYR A 377 4.29 15.02 -16.12
CA TYR A 377 3.76 15.74 -17.28
C TYR A 377 4.81 16.70 -17.85
N TYR A 378 5.48 17.50 -17.02
CA TYR A 378 6.53 18.41 -17.49
C TYR A 378 7.70 17.67 -18.12
N LYS A 379 8.18 16.57 -17.52
CA LYS A 379 9.22 15.72 -18.11
C LYS A 379 8.79 15.17 -19.47
N ALA A 380 7.56 14.68 -19.58
CA ALA A 380 7.00 14.18 -20.84
C ALA A 380 6.95 15.27 -21.93
N ALA A 381 6.60 16.51 -21.57
CA ALA A 381 6.60 17.64 -22.50
C ALA A 381 8.02 18.06 -22.92
N ILE A 382 8.99 18.03 -22.01
CA ILE A 382 10.39 18.43 -22.26
C ILE A 382 11.11 17.40 -23.13
N LEU A 383 10.91 16.11 -22.90
CA LEU A 383 11.56 15.04 -23.67
C LEU A 383 11.23 15.09 -25.16
N GLY A 384 10.07 15.64 -25.53
CA GLY A 384 9.59 15.74 -26.92
C GLY A 384 9.29 14.38 -27.54
N ASP A 385 8.87 14.38 -28.81
CA ASP A 385 8.69 13.15 -29.58
C ASP A 385 10.07 12.62 -29.97
N LYS A 386 10.49 11.47 -29.40
CA LYS A 386 11.64 10.74 -29.93
C LYS A 386 11.12 9.73 -30.95
N GLU A 387 11.66 9.76 -32.17
CA GLU A 387 11.39 8.73 -33.18
C GLU A 387 11.79 7.36 -32.62
N GLY A 388 10.80 6.51 -32.39
CA GLY A 388 10.97 5.22 -31.75
C GLY A 388 9.67 4.78 -31.10
N LEU A 389 8.77 4.26 -31.92
CA LEU A 389 7.47 3.68 -31.57
C LEU A 389 7.46 3.03 -30.18
N ASP A 390 6.48 3.40 -29.35
CA ASP A 390 6.03 2.63 -28.18
C ASP A 390 5.72 1.20 -28.66
N GLY A 391 6.74 0.33 -28.65
CA GLY A 391 6.73 -0.97 -29.32
C GLY A 391 5.63 -1.89 -28.82
N GLY A 392 4.42 -1.74 -29.39
CA GLY A 392 3.24 -2.56 -29.16
C GLY A 392 2.37 -2.21 -27.95
N LEU A 393 2.69 -1.17 -27.16
CA LEU A 393 1.91 -0.84 -25.94
C LEU A 393 0.75 0.14 -26.19
N ILE A 394 0.77 0.90 -27.28
CA ILE A 394 -0.32 1.81 -27.67
C ILE A 394 -0.89 1.40 -29.01
N THR A 395 -2.19 1.12 -29.06
CA THR A 395 -2.96 1.10 -30.30
C THR A 395 -3.83 2.35 -30.36
N GLY A 396 -3.46 3.33 -31.19
CA GLY A 396 -4.41 4.33 -31.71
C GLY A 396 -4.35 5.78 -31.19
N VAL A 397 -3.18 6.40 -31.01
CA VAL A 397 -3.09 7.85 -30.74
C VAL A 397 -2.36 8.56 -31.89
N GLU A 398 -3.01 9.53 -32.53
CA GLU A 398 -2.44 10.40 -33.57
C GLU A 398 -1.49 11.46 -32.95
N GLN A 399 -0.28 11.59 -33.51
CA GLN A 399 0.80 12.45 -33.03
C GLN A 399 0.77 13.83 -33.70
N THR A 400 0.74 14.93 -32.94
CA THR A 400 1.06 16.28 -33.44
C THR A 400 1.74 17.15 -32.37
N SER A 401 2.48 18.17 -32.82
CA SER A 401 3.12 19.23 -32.01
C SER A 401 2.17 20.01 -31.09
N GLN A 402 0.86 19.87 -31.30
CA GLN A 402 -0.21 20.36 -30.43
C GLN A 402 -0.21 19.67 -29.05
N GLY A 403 0.28 18.42 -28.99
CA GLY A 403 0.31 17.62 -27.75
C GLY A 403 1.31 18.12 -26.70
N LYS A 404 2.40 18.80 -27.07
CA LYS A 404 3.35 19.32 -26.07
C LYS A 404 2.73 20.40 -25.17
N GLN A 405 2.05 21.36 -25.78
CA GLN A 405 1.41 22.45 -25.05
C GLN A 405 0.28 21.92 -24.15
N GLU A 406 -0.51 20.97 -24.66
CA GLU A 406 -1.56 20.30 -23.87
C GLU A 406 -0.99 19.56 -22.65
N ILE A 407 0.11 18.83 -22.81
CA ILE A 407 0.79 18.14 -21.70
C ILE A 407 1.31 19.13 -20.65
N LEU A 408 1.86 20.28 -21.09
CA LEU A 408 2.27 21.35 -20.18
C LEU A 408 1.08 21.92 -19.41
N GLU A 409 -0.04 22.18 -20.09
CA GLU A 409 -1.26 22.70 -19.48
C GLU A 409 -1.86 21.74 -18.44
N LYS A 410 -1.78 20.42 -18.68
CA LYS A 410 -2.16 19.40 -17.69
C LYS A 410 -1.28 19.46 -16.44
N GLY A 411 0.03 19.63 -16.60
CA GLY A 411 0.96 19.83 -15.48
C GLY A 411 0.70 21.14 -14.73
N ASP A 412 0.46 22.23 -15.46
CA ASP A 412 0.15 23.56 -14.92
C ASP A 412 -1.14 23.51 -14.09
N ALA A 413 -2.19 22.83 -14.57
CA ALA A 413 -3.46 22.69 -13.87
C ALA A 413 -3.32 22.00 -12.51
N ILE A 414 -2.56 20.89 -12.44
CA ILE A 414 -2.27 20.20 -11.18
C ILE A 414 -1.45 21.09 -10.26
N THR A 415 -0.41 21.75 -10.80
CA THR A 415 0.49 22.62 -10.04
C THR A 415 -0.26 23.79 -9.42
N LYS A 416 -1.14 24.44 -10.18
CA LYS A 416 -2.01 25.52 -9.71
C LYS A 416 -2.96 25.04 -8.62
N ARG A 417 -3.64 23.91 -8.84
CA ARG A 417 -4.58 23.36 -7.86
C ARG A 417 -3.90 23.01 -6.53
N LEU A 418 -2.70 22.43 -6.57
CA LEU A 418 -1.91 22.17 -5.37
C LEU A 418 -1.50 23.47 -4.67
N ALA A 419 -1.12 24.51 -5.42
CA ALA A 419 -0.78 25.80 -4.82
C ALA A 419 -1.98 26.40 -4.07
N ASP A 420 -3.18 26.29 -4.61
CA ASP A 420 -4.41 26.77 -3.95
C ASP A 420 -4.75 25.96 -2.69
N ILE A 421 -4.54 24.64 -2.70
CA ILE A 421 -4.74 23.79 -1.51
C ILE A 421 -3.77 24.20 -0.41
N TYR A 422 -2.47 24.25 -0.72
CA TYR A 422 -1.45 24.55 0.30
C TYR A 422 -1.45 26.01 0.74
N GLU A 423 -1.93 26.95 -0.08
CA GLU A 423 -2.20 28.32 0.36
C GLU A 423 -3.27 28.37 1.46
N ASN A 424 -4.39 27.66 1.27
CA ASN A 424 -5.45 27.59 2.29
C ASN A 424 -4.97 26.92 3.58
N ASP A 425 -4.23 25.80 3.46
CA ASP A 425 -3.65 25.11 4.61
C ASP A 425 -2.67 26.02 5.37
N LEU A 426 -1.79 26.71 4.65
CA LEU A 426 -0.83 27.63 5.25
C LEU A 426 -1.53 28.81 5.93
N GLU A 427 -2.57 29.41 5.32
CA GLU A 427 -3.34 30.47 5.98
C GLU A 427 -3.94 29.98 7.31
N TYR A 428 -4.51 28.77 7.32
CA TYR A 428 -5.02 28.17 8.54
C TYR A 428 -3.91 27.95 9.58
N TYR A 429 -2.78 27.35 9.20
CA TYR A 429 -1.68 27.10 10.14
C TYR A 429 -1.07 28.38 10.69
N PHE A 430 -0.89 29.40 9.84
CA PHE A 430 -0.40 30.70 10.29
C PHE A 430 -1.40 31.44 11.18
N SER A 431 -2.70 31.23 11.01
CA SER A 431 -3.73 31.80 11.91
C SER A 431 -3.62 31.28 13.35
N LEU A 432 -2.98 30.12 13.53
CA LEU A 432 -2.75 29.51 14.83
C LEU A 432 -1.44 29.98 15.49
N VAL A 433 -0.55 30.67 14.78
CA VAL A 433 0.72 31.16 15.34
C VAL A 433 0.45 32.06 16.55
N GLY A 434 1.12 31.77 17.66
CA GLY A 434 0.92 32.49 18.93
C GLY A 434 -0.24 31.97 19.79
N THR A 435 -0.98 30.95 19.33
CA THR A 435 -2.00 30.24 20.12
C THR A 435 -1.45 28.95 20.74
N ASP A 436 -2.14 28.42 21.76
CA ASP A 436 -1.81 27.13 22.37
C ASP A 436 -1.96 25.93 21.42
N HIS A 437 -2.64 26.12 20.28
CA HIS A 437 -2.82 25.09 19.25
C HIS A 437 -1.67 25.03 18.25
N PHE A 438 -0.82 26.06 18.17
CA PHE A 438 0.28 26.13 17.20
C PHE A 438 1.24 24.92 17.25
N PRO A 439 1.65 24.41 18.42
CA PRO A 439 2.55 23.25 18.48
C PRO A 439 1.98 22.01 17.77
N GLY A 440 0.64 21.90 17.68
CA GLY A 440 -0.05 20.81 17.00
C GLY A 440 0.07 20.84 15.47
N VAL A 441 0.29 22.02 14.87
CA VAL A 441 0.34 22.21 13.40
C VAL A 441 1.72 22.63 12.89
N LYS A 442 2.70 22.80 13.76
CA LYS A 442 4.04 23.30 13.39
C LYS A 442 4.68 22.45 12.27
N ARG A 443 4.58 21.13 12.39
CA ARG A 443 5.13 20.20 11.39
C ARG A 443 4.43 20.34 10.04
N ASP A 444 3.11 20.50 10.06
CA ASP A 444 2.29 20.63 8.85
C ASP A 444 2.55 21.98 8.16
N LEU A 445 2.78 23.05 8.93
CA LEU A 445 3.24 24.34 8.41
C LEU A 445 4.60 24.21 7.72
N GLU A 446 5.59 23.60 8.37
CA GLU A 446 6.93 23.38 7.79
C GLU A 446 6.84 22.55 6.50
N GLN A 447 5.98 21.52 6.47
CA GLN A 447 5.73 20.71 5.29
C GLN A 447 5.04 21.51 4.18
N GLY A 448 3.99 22.28 4.50
CA GLY A 448 3.29 23.12 3.54
C GLY A 448 4.22 24.14 2.88
N MET A 449 5.11 24.76 3.68
CA MET A 449 6.13 25.68 3.18
C MET A 449 7.12 24.99 2.23
N ALA A 450 7.54 23.77 2.54
CA ALA A 450 8.43 22.99 1.66
C ALA A 450 7.73 22.61 0.34
N ILE A 451 6.44 22.24 0.41
CA ILE A 451 5.66 21.89 -0.77
C ILE A 451 5.43 23.12 -1.66
N MET A 452 5.08 24.27 -1.09
CA MET A 452 4.89 25.49 -1.87
C MET A 452 6.17 25.91 -2.60
N ARG A 453 7.32 25.78 -1.94
CA ARG A 453 8.62 26.01 -2.57
C ARG A 453 8.87 25.08 -3.76
N GLU A 454 8.54 23.80 -3.59
CA GLU A 454 8.69 22.80 -4.64
C GLU A 454 7.74 23.07 -5.82
N LEU A 455 6.50 23.51 -5.57
CA LEU A 455 5.59 23.95 -6.62
C LEU A 455 6.17 25.12 -7.43
N GLY A 456 6.85 26.07 -6.79
CA GLY A 456 7.55 27.16 -7.47
C GLY A 456 8.71 26.68 -8.36
N ARG A 457 9.40 25.60 -7.96
CA ARG A 457 10.41 24.94 -8.80
C ARG A 457 9.76 24.24 -10.00
N LEU A 458 8.69 23.49 -9.74
CA LEU A 458 7.95 22.74 -10.77
C LEU A 458 7.32 23.66 -11.82
N ALA A 459 6.70 24.77 -11.41
CA ALA A 459 6.17 25.78 -12.34
C ALA A 459 7.26 26.34 -13.27
N GLY A 460 8.51 26.43 -12.81
CA GLY A 460 9.64 26.81 -13.66
C GLY A 460 9.93 25.81 -14.79
N LEU A 461 9.56 24.53 -14.65
CA LEU A 461 9.72 23.51 -15.69
C LEU A 461 8.70 23.65 -16.82
N SER A 462 7.54 24.28 -16.56
CA SER A 462 6.50 24.41 -17.58
C SER A 462 6.81 25.48 -18.63
N GLY A 463 7.70 26.43 -18.29
CA GLY A 463 7.97 27.60 -19.11
C GLY A 463 6.89 28.69 -19.00
N ASN A 464 5.81 28.46 -18.24
CA ASN A 464 4.76 29.42 -17.96
C ASN A 464 5.22 30.45 -16.91
N LYS A 465 5.69 31.61 -17.38
CA LYS A 465 6.25 32.65 -16.52
C LYS A 465 5.22 33.30 -15.59
N GLU A 466 3.95 33.32 -15.99
CA GLU A 466 2.87 33.88 -15.16
C GLU A 466 2.60 32.96 -13.97
N LEU A 467 2.43 31.64 -14.22
CA LEU A 467 2.24 30.65 -13.16
C LEU A 467 3.44 30.58 -12.21
N GLU A 468 4.66 30.60 -12.76
CA GLU A 468 5.89 30.61 -11.95
C GLU A 468 5.93 31.83 -11.01
N ALA A 469 5.61 33.01 -11.53
CA ALA A 469 5.59 34.25 -10.74
C ALA A 469 4.47 34.26 -9.69
N GLU A 470 3.28 33.77 -10.04
CA GLU A 470 2.14 33.65 -9.12
C GLU A 470 2.51 32.78 -7.91
N ILE A 471 2.98 31.56 -8.16
CA ILE A 471 3.32 30.58 -7.12
C ILE A 471 4.49 31.08 -6.27
N LYS A 472 5.57 31.58 -6.89
CA LYS A 472 6.69 32.16 -6.11
C LYS A 472 6.25 33.34 -5.25
N GLY A 473 5.38 34.21 -5.77
CA GLY A 473 4.80 35.31 -5.01
C GLY A 473 4.03 34.84 -3.77
N LYS A 474 3.22 33.78 -3.88
CA LYS A 474 2.54 33.15 -2.73
C LYS A 474 3.55 32.63 -1.70
N PHE A 475 4.60 31.92 -2.16
CA PHE A 475 5.65 31.41 -1.26
C PHE A 475 6.36 32.54 -0.49
N ASP A 476 6.76 33.59 -1.20
CA ASP A 476 7.50 34.72 -0.61
C ASP A 476 6.65 35.44 0.44
N ALA A 477 5.34 35.60 0.20
CA ALA A 477 4.39 36.17 1.16
C ALA A 477 4.32 35.35 2.47
N PHE A 478 4.23 34.02 2.38
CA PHE A 478 4.27 33.16 3.57
C PHE A 478 5.65 33.11 4.23
N SER A 479 6.73 33.10 3.44
CA SER A 479 8.09 33.09 3.96
C SER A 479 8.40 34.35 4.76
N ALA A 480 7.85 35.50 4.37
CA ALA A 480 7.96 36.74 5.12
C ALA A 480 7.27 36.68 6.50
N ARG A 481 6.16 35.92 6.61
CA ARG A 481 5.46 35.65 7.89
C ARG A 481 6.19 34.62 8.75
N TYR A 482 6.98 33.74 8.13
CA TYR A 482 7.72 32.66 8.81
C TYR A 482 9.05 33.11 9.43
N ALA A 483 9.61 34.24 8.99
CA ALA A 483 10.85 34.77 9.55
C ALA A 483 10.71 34.98 11.07
N PRO A 484 11.76 34.66 11.87
CA PRO A 484 11.65 34.66 13.32
C PRO A 484 11.26 36.06 13.81
N GLN A 485 10.11 36.16 14.47
CA GLN A 485 9.78 37.29 15.35
C GLN A 485 10.50 37.13 16.68
#